data_AF-A0A962Y926-F1
#
_entry.id   AF-A0A962Y926-F1
#
_cell.length_a   1.000
_cell.length_b   1.000
_cell.length_c   1.000
_cell.angle_alpha   90.00
_cell.angle_beta   90.00
_cell.angle_gamma   90.00
#
_symmetry.space_group_name_H-M   'P 1'
#
loop_
_entity.id
_entity.type
_entity.pdbx_description
1 polymer ?
#
loop_
_entity_poly.entity_id
_entity_poly.type
_entity_poly.pdbx_seq_one_letter_code
_entity_poly.pdbx_strand_id
1 'polypeptide(L)' 'MLRNAWEWVKDCWQDSYDGAPEDGSAWEDGECARRVVRGGWLSRPMYLRPGLRFRDIPNDADGTLGFRVARAL' A
#
# COMPACT_ATOMS: atom_id res chain seq x y z
N MET A 1 -5.53 -5.18 7.60
CA MET A 1 -6.98 -5.09 7.31
C MET A 1 -7.20 -5.63 5.90
N LEU A 2 -8.21 -6.48 5.66
CA LEU A 2 -8.31 -7.30 4.43
C LEU A 2 -9.68 -7.22 3.75
N ARG A 3 -10.51 -6.22 4.05
CA ARG A 3 -11.86 -6.15 3.46
C ARG A 3 -12.20 -4.73 3.03
N ASN A 4 -12.84 -4.67 1.86
CA ASN A 4 -13.58 -3.56 1.25
C ASN A 4 -12.81 -2.63 0.31
N ALA A 5 -11.53 -2.33 0.51
CA ALA A 5 -10.81 -1.46 -0.43
C ALA A 5 -9.31 -1.74 -0.40
N TRP A 6 -8.66 -1.38 -1.51
CA TRP A 6 -7.23 -1.11 -1.51
C TRP A 6 -6.99 0.23 -0.82
N GLU A 7 -6.06 0.26 0.10
CA GLU A 7 -5.75 1.46 0.88
C GLU A 7 -4.38 1.97 0.46
N TRP A 8 -4.34 3.22 -0.01
CA TRP A 8 -3.10 3.94 -0.28
C TRP A 8 -2.26 4.08 0.98
N VAL A 9 -0.96 3.88 0.84
CA VAL A 9 0.05 4.26 1.83
C VAL A 9 1.06 5.23 1.22
N LYS A 10 1.80 5.93 2.08
CA LYS A 10 2.73 6.98 1.65
C LYS A 10 3.97 6.41 0.93
N ASP A 11 4.27 5.13 1.11
CA ASP A 11 5.42 4.45 0.52
C ASP A 11 5.39 4.43 -1.01
N CYS A 12 6.54 4.74 -1.62
CA CYS A 12 6.81 4.42 -3.02
C CYS A 12 6.99 2.91 -3.19
N TRP A 13 6.79 2.40 -4.41
CA TRP A 13 6.99 0.98 -4.68
C TRP A 13 8.47 0.58 -4.53
N GLN A 14 8.68 -0.60 -3.95
CA GLN A 14 9.97 -1.28 -3.83
C GLN A 14 9.73 -2.77 -4.07
N ASP A 15 10.62 -3.44 -4.81
CA ASP A 15 10.46 -4.87 -5.14
C ASP A 15 10.72 -5.80 -3.95
N SER A 16 11.54 -5.36 -2.98
CA SER A 16 11.79 -6.07 -1.73
C SER A 16 11.65 -5.14 -0.52
N TYR A 17 12.00 -5.65 0.66
CA TYR A 17 12.10 -4.86 1.88
C TYR A 17 13.56 -4.53 2.26
N ASP A 18 14.51 -4.77 1.34
CA ASP A 18 15.93 -4.55 1.63
C ASP A 18 16.22 -3.06 1.77
N GLY A 19 16.64 -2.63 2.96
CA GLY A 19 16.85 -1.21 3.28
C GLY A 19 15.58 -0.45 3.68
N ALA A 20 14.50 -1.17 4.04
CA ALA A 20 13.28 -0.54 4.55
C ALA A 20 13.55 0.26 5.83
N PRO A 21 12.92 1.44 6.00
CA PRO A 21 12.96 2.16 7.28
C PRO A 21 12.41 1.29 8.43
N GLU A 22 13.15 1.24 9.54
CA GLU A 22 12.75 0.48 10.74
C GLU A 22 12.01 1.33 11.79
N ASP A 23 11.93 2.65 11.55
CA ASP A 23 11.31 3.64 12.43
C ASP A 23 9.81 3.87 12.15
N GLY A 24 9.26 3.16 11.16
CA GLY A 24 7.87 3.31 10.72
C GLY A 24 7.62 4.54 9.86
N SER A 25 8.67 5.27 9.45
CA SER A 25 8.56 6.32 8.44
C SER A 25 8.20 5.73 7.06
N ALA A 26 7.65 6.58 6.20
CA ALA A 26 7.30 6.17 4.85
C ALA A 26 8.56 6.01 3.99
N TRP A 27 8.62 4.96 3.17
CA TRP A 27 9.73 4.75 2.27
C TRP A 27 9.54 5.51 0.96
N GLU A 28 10.22 6.65 0.81
CA GLU A 28 10.01 7.58 -0.32
C GLU A 28 11.12 7.55 -1.39
N ASP A 29 12.20 6.77 -1.21
CA ASP A 29 13.33 6.69 -2.15
C ASP A 29 13.16 5.62 -3.26
N GLY A 30 11.93 5.15 -3.50
CA GLY A 30 11.63 4.05 -4.43
C GLY A 30 11.12 4.48 -5.81
N GLU A 31 10.43 3.58 -6.51
CA GLU A 31 9.75 3.91 -7.76
C GLU A 31 8.47 4.71 -7.49
N CYS A 32 8.58 6.01 -7.22
CA CYS A 32 7.45 6.86 -6.81
C CYS A 32 6.41 7.14 -7.91
N ALA A 33 6.69 6.74 -9.15
CA ALA A 33 5.67 6.67 -10.20
C ALA A 33 4.56 5.64 -9.87
N ARG A 34 4.83 4.74 -8.92
CA ARG A 34 3.86 3.80 -8.37
C ARG A 34 3.92 3.85 -6.84
N ARG A 35 2.76 3.91 -6.20
CA ARG A 35 2.66 3.90 -4.74
C ARG A 35 2.12 2.56 -4.27
N VAL A 36 2.50 2.18 -3.05
CA VAL A 36 2.04 0.93 -2.47
C VAL A 36 0.57 1.07 -2.08
N VAL A 37 -0.21 0.02 -2.39
CA VAL A 37 -1.56 -0.18 -1.86
C VAL A 37 -1.62 -1.47 -1.07
N ARG A 38 -2.35 -1.47 0.04
CA ARG A 38 -2.50 -2.63 0.94
C ARG A 38 -3.98 -2.98 1.15
N GLY A 39 -4.24 -4.21 1.58
CA GLY A 39 -5.59 -4.70 1.81
C GLY A 39 -6.22 -5.29 0.56
N GLY A 40 -7.38 -4.78 0.16
CA GLY A 40 -8.06 -5.18 -1.08
C GLY A 40 -9.47 -5.72 -0.89
N TRP A 41 -10.24 -5.68 -1.98
CA TRP A 41 -11.58 -6.26 -2.11
C TRP A 41 -11.55 -7.76 -2.47
N LEU A 42 -10.39 -8.29 -2.86
CA LEU A 42 -10.29 -9.58 -3.53
C LEU A 42 -10.72 -10.76 -2.65
N SER A 43 -11.58 -11.62 -3.21
CA SER A 43 -12.14 -12.81 -2.56
C SER A 43 -11.24 -14.04 -2.62
N ARG A 44 -10.13 -13.98 -3.36
CA ARG A 44 -9.20 -15.10 -3.53
C ARG A 44 -8.30 -15.25 -2.28
N PRO A 45 -8.20 -16.44 -1.65
CA PRO A 45 -7.46 -16.63 -0.40
C PRO A 45 -5.99 -16.20 -0.44
N MET A 46 -5.34 -16.30 -1.60
CA MET A 46 -3.96 -15.86 -1.80
C MET A 46 -3.75 -14.35 -1.58
N TYR A 47 -4.82 -13.55 -1.74
CA TYR A 47 -4.80 -12.10 -1.55
C TYR A 47 -5.28 -11.66 -0.16
N LEU A 48 -5.63 -12.60 0.72
CA LEU A 48 -6.07 -12.32 2.08
C LEU A 48 -4.90 -12.36 3.07
N ARG A 49 -3.69 -11.98 2.65
CA ARG A 49 -2.49 -12.00 3.49
C ARG A 49 -2.18 -10.59 3.99
N PRO A 50 -1.89 -10.39 5.30
CA PRO A 50 -1.54 -9.08 5.83
C PRO A 50 -0.32 -8.43 5.16
N GLY A 51 0.63 -9.24 4.67
CA GLY A 51 1.84 -8.78 3.99
C GLY A 51 1.69 -8.59 2.47
N LEU A 52 0.49 -8.75 1.92
CA LEU A 52 0.27 -8.52 0.50
C LEU A 52 0.49 -7.04 0.16
N ARG A 53 1.29 -6.81 -0.86
CA ARG A 53 1.56 -5.48 -1.42
C ARG A 53 1.17 -5.49 -2.89
N PHE A 54 0.44 -4.46 -3.29
CA PHE A 54 0.25 -4.10 -4.69
C PHE A 54 0.79 -2.70 -4.92
N ARG A 55 0.83 -2.31 -6.19
CA ARG A 55 1.26 -0.98 -6.61
C ARG A 55 0.26 -0.43 -7.59
N ASP A 56 0.06 0.88 -7.52
CA ASP A 56 -0.80 1.57 -8.46
C ASP A 56 -0.27 2.99 -8.76
N ILE A 57 -0.72 3.59 -9.85
CA ILE A 57 -0.31 4.92 -10.28
C ILE A 57 -1.04 5.95 -9.42
N PRO A 58 -0.34 6.94 -8.81
CA PRO A 58 -0.97 7.88 -7.87
C PRO A 58 -2.14 8.71 -8.43
N ASN A 59 -2.18 8.87 -9.75
CA ASN A 59 -3.22 9.61 -10.46
C ASN A 59 -4.34 8.71 -11.01
N ASP A 60 -4.29 7.41 -10.73
CA ASP A 60 -5.36 6.50 -11.09
C ASP A 60 -6.52 6.60 -10.08
N ALA A 61 -7.74 6.46 -10.58
CA ALA A 61 -8.96 6.57 -9.81
C ALA A 61 -9.84 5.33 -10.06
N ASP A 62 -9.60 4.29 -9.26
CA ASP A 62 -10.45 3.10 -9.20
C ASP A 62 -11.43 3.22 -8.02
N GLY A 63 -12.70 2.84 -8.23
CA GLY A 63 -13.71 2.75 -7.17
C GLY A 63 -13.39 1.72 -6.09
N THR A 64 -12.37 0.88 -6.29
CA THR A 64 -11.85 -0.04 -5.27
C THR A 64 -10.72 0.55 -4.42
N LEU A 65 -10.24 1.75 -4.74
CA LEU A 65 -9.19 2.46 -3.99
C LEU A 65 -9.77 3.41 -2.95
N GLY A 66 -9.13 3.44 -1.78
CA GLY A 66 -9.43 4.35 -0.68
C GLY A 66 -8.16 4.68 0.11
N PHE A 67 -8.34 5.32 1.25
CA PHE A 67 -7.23 5.68 2.14
C PHE A 67 -7.70 5.76 3.60
N ARG A 68 -6.74 5.69 4.52
CA ARG A 68 -6.94 5.97 5.94
C ARG A 68 -6.01 7.09 6.36
N VAL A 69 -6.43 7.85 7.37
CA VAL A 69 -5.63 8.92 7.94
C VAL A 69 -4.95 8.40 9.20
N ALA A 70 -3.65 8.65 9.32
CA ALA A 70 -2.90 8.47 10.55
C ALA A 70 -2.81 9.80 11.31
N ARG A 71 -2.79 9.73 12.64
CA ARG A 71 -2.66 10.91 13.51
C ARG A 71 -1.53 10.66 14.50
N ALA A 72 -0.60 11.60 14.62
CA ALA A 72 0.38 11.61 15.70
C ALA A 72 -0.31 11.90 17.05
N LEU A 73 0.18 11.26 18.11
CA LEU A 73 -0.35 11.43 19.47
C LEU A 73 0.13 12.75 20.10
#